data_AF-A0A939U610-F1
#
_entry.id   AF-A0A939U610-F1
#
_cell.length_a   1.000
_cell.length_b   1.000
_cell.length_c   1.000
_cell.angle_alpha   90.00
_cell.angle_beta   90.00
_cell.angle_gamma   90.00
#
_symmetry.space_group_name_H-M   'P 1'
#
loop_
_entity.id
_entity.type
_entity.pdbx_description
1 polymer ?
#
loop_
_entity_poly.entity_id
_entity_poly.type
_entity_poly.pdbx_seq_one_letter_code
_entity_poly.pdbx_strand_id
1 'polypeptide(L)' 'MEEGLKPCPFCGSEDIHLIDRIDCSNGLQNYYHTKCKECGASTDEFGCKFDALVAWNRRVEK' A
#
# COMPACT_ATOMS: atom_id res chain seq x y z
N MET A 1 -5.00 -17.84 6.52
CA MET A 1 -4.70 -16.65 7.33
C MET A 1 -4.42 -15.55 6.34
N GLU A 2 -5.45 -14.79 6.00
CA GLU A 2 -5.29 -13.62 5.15
C GLU A 2 -4.56 -12.58 6.01
N GLU A 3 -3.29 -12.35 5.72
CA GLU A 3 -2.52 -11.25 6.31
C GLU A 3 -3.05 -9.94 5.69
N GLY A 4 -4.29 -9.61 6.06
CA GLY A 4 -5.08 -8.51 5.53
C GLY A 4 -4.49 -7.17 5.94
N LEU A 5 -4.46 -6.25 4.99
CA LEU A 5 -4.17 -4.85 5.26
C LEU A 5 -5.11 -4.34 6.34
N LYS A 6 -4.56 -3.69 7.37
CA LYS A 6 -5.35 -3.04 8.41
C LYS A 6 -6.28 -1.98 7.78
N PRO A 7 -7.47 -1.74 8.36
CA PRO A 7 -8.36 -0.71 7.88
C PRO A 7 -7.68 0.66 7.86
N CYS A 8 -8.17 1.55 6.99
CA CYS A 8 -7.64 2.88 6.82
C CYS A 8 -7.74 3.67 8.13
N PRO A 9 -6.63 4.23 8.65
CA PRO A 9 -6.65 4.97 9.91
C PRO A 9 -7.30 6.36 9.77
N PHE A 10 -7.56 6.81 8.53
CA PHE A 10 -8.12 8.14 8.26
C PHE A 10 -9.65 8.12 8.12
N CYS A 11 -10.20 7.06 7.51
CA CYS A 11 -11.64 6.94 7.24
C CYS A 11 -12.29 5.67 7.80
N GLY A 12 -11.49 4.72 8.31
CA GLY A 12 -11.99 3.45 8.86
C GLY A 12 -12.28 2.37 7.82
N SER A 13 -12.17 2.67 6.52
CA SER A 13 -12.51 1.71 5.45
C SER A 13 -11.54 0.54 5.38
N GLU A 14 -12.06 -0.66 5.18
CA GLU A 14 -11.27 -1.88 4.96
C GLU A 14 -10.87 -2.05 3.48
N ASP A 15 -11.35 -1.18 2.60
CA ASP A 15 -11.11 -1.22 1.15
C ASP A 15 -9.72 -0.66 0.79
N ILE A 16 -8.69 -1.45 1.12
CA ILE A 16 -7.28 -1.13 0.89
C ILE A 16 -6.75 -1.96 -0.26
N HIS A 17 -6.28 -1.28 -1.30
CA HIS A 17 -5.70 -1.89 -2.48
C HIS A 17 -4.19 -1.80 -2.46
N LEU A 18 -3.52 -2.91 -2.73
CA LEU A 18 -2.13 -2.90 -3.13
C LEU A 18 -2.04 -2.67 -4.64
N ILE A 19 -1.37 -1.60 -5.03
CA ILE A 19 -1.08 -1.26 -6.42
C ILE A 19 0.35 -1.72 -6.74
N ASP A 20 0.48 -2.51 -7.81
CA ASP A 20 1.75 -2.85 -8.47
C ASP A 20 1.87 -2.00 -9.74
N ARG A 21 2.98 -1.29 -9.87
CA ARG A 21 3.29 -0.43 -11.01
C ARG A 21 4.68 -0.77 -11.51
N ILE A 22 4.78 -1.11 -12.79
CA ILE A 22 6.07 -1.33 -13.45
C ILE A 22 6.45 -0.04 -14.16
N ASP A 23 7.55 0.59 -13.76
CA ASP A 23 8.16 1.66 -14.53
C ASP A 23 9.21 1.06 -15.46
N CYS A 24 9.21 1.51 -16.71
CA CYS A 24 10.16 1.08 -17.73
C CYS A 24 11.02 2.25 -18.23
N SER A 25 10.82 3.46 -17.67
CA SER A 25 11.48 4.68 -18.15
C SER A 25 12.92 4.82 -17.68
N ASN A 26 13.29 4.23 -16.53
CA ASN A 26 14.65 4.24 -15.98
C ASN A 26 15.25 2.83 -15.76
N GLY A 27 14.78 1.85 -16.54
CA GLY A 27 15.02 0.42 -16.30
C GLY A 27 13.75 -0.26 -15.79
N LEU A 28 13.67 -1.60 -15.90
CA LEU A 28 12.51 -2.37 -15.47
C LEU A 28 12.47 -2.40 -13.93
N GLN A 29 11.70 -1.48 -13.32
CA GLN A 29 11.60 -1.40 -11.87
C GLN A 29 10.13 -1.49 -11.43
N ASN A 30 9.87 -2.43 -10.52
CA ASN A 30 8.56 -2.61 -9.93
C ASN A 30 8.43 -1.73 -8.70
N TYR A 31 7.32 -1.01 -8.63
CA TYR A 31 6.91 -0.15 -7.53
C TYR A 31 5.60 -0.66 -6.97
N TYR A 32 5.57 -0.82 -5.65
CA TYR A 32 4.44 -1.28 -4.88
C TYR A 32 4.03 -0.19 -3.93
N HIS A 33 2.75 0.17 -3.91
CA HIS A 33 2.21 1.06 -2.89
C HIS A 33 0.81 0.61 -2.51
N THR A 34 0.39 0.95 -1.30
CA THR A 34 -0.97 0.66 -0.82
C THR A 34 -1.79 1.93 -0.87
N LYS A 35 -3.08 1.81 -1.19
CA LYS A 35 -4.01 2.93 -1.31
C LYS A 35 -5.41 2.53 -0.83
N CYS A 36 -5.98 3.37 0.01
CA CYS A 36 -7.41 3.32 0.33
C CYS A 36 -8.23 3.89 -0.82
N LYS A 37 -9.22 3.14 -1.32
CA LYS A 37 -10.09 3.60 -2.40
C LYS A 37 -11.10 4.65 -1.96
N GLU A 38 -11.50 4.63 -0.68
CA GLU A 38 -12.50 5.56 -0.16
C GLU A 38 -11.95 6.97 0.05
N CYS A 39 -10.93 7.12 0.89
CA CYS A 39 -10.37 8.45 1.20
C CYS A 39 -9.20 8.86 0.30
N GLY A 40 -8.66 7.93 -0.51
CA GLY A 40 -7.51 8.18 -1.37
C GLY A 40 -6.15 8.16 -0.67
N ALA A 41 -6.09 7.92 0.65
CA ALA A 41 -4.83 7.81 1.38
C ALA A 41 -3.93 6.71 0.81
N SER A 42 -2.67 7.01 0.54
CA SER A 42 -1.69 6.06 -0.02
C SER A 42 -0.36 6.10 0.72
N THR A 43 0.41 5.01 0.64
CA THR A 43 1.82 4.98 1.05
C THR A 43 2.71 5.49 -0.07
N ASP A 44 3.99 5.70 0.28
CA ASP A 44 5.08 5.81 -0.68
C ASP A 44 5.21 4.55 -1.55
N GLU A 45 5.99 4.70 -2.63
CA GLU A 45 6.33 3.64 -3.58
C GLU A 45 7.53 2.83 -3.08
N PHE A 46 7.37 1.50 -2.97
CA PHE A 46 8.39 0.57 -2.49
C PHE A 46 8.82 -0.39 -3.60
N GLY A 47 10.07 -0.83 -3.60
CA GLY A 47 10.55 -1.84 -4.55
C GLY A 47 10.02 -3.26 -4.28
N CYS A 48 9.34 -3.47 -3.16
CA CYS A 48 8.83 -4.78 -2.73
C CYS A 48 7.40 -4.66 -2.21
N LYS A 49 6.54 -5.61 -2.60
CA LYS A 49 5.17 -5.75 -2.10
C LYS A 49 5.12 -5.83 -0.57
N PHE A 50 6.03 -6.57 0.04
CA PHE A 50 6.03 -6.77 1.49
C PHE A 50 6.25 -5.47 2.25
N ASP A 51 7.20 -4.63 1.81
CA ASP A 51 7.45 -3.31 2.40
C ASP A 51 6.21 -2.41 2.31
N ALA A 52 5.49 -2.41 1.18
CA ALA A 52 4.27 -1.63 1.04
C ALA A 52 3.16 -2.06 2.01
N LEU A 53 3.04 -3.37 2.28
CA LEU A 53 2.09 -3.92 3.25
C LEU A 53 2.49 -3.57 4.69
N VAL A 54 3.77 -3.75 5.04
CA VAL A 54 4.30 -3.43 6.37
C VAL A 54 4.18 -1.94 6.66
N ALA A 55 4.51 -1.09 5.68
CA ALA A 55 4.38 0.35 5.80
C ALA A 55 2.93 0.78 6.08
N TRP A 56 1.96 0.18 5.37
CA TRP A 56 0.54 0.43 5.63
C TRP A 56 0.14 0.02 7.05
N ASN A 57 0.47 -1.21 7.43
CA ASN A 57 0.06 -1.77 8.73
C ASN A 57 0.71 -1.03 9.91
N ARG A 58 1.95 -0.56 9.77
CA ARG A 58 2.61 0.32 10.76
C ARG A 58 1.91 1.66 10.91
N ARG A 59 1.35 2.20 9.83
CA ARG A 59 0.63 3.49 9.85
C ARG A 59 -0.64 3.44 10.70
N VAL A 60 -1.21 2.25 10.88
CA VAL A 60 -2.41 2.00 11.69
C VAL A 60 -2.06 1.70 13.16
N GLU A 61 -0.83 1.30 13.45
CA GLU A 61 -0.35 1.10 14.83
C GLU A 61 0.05 2.43 15.45
N LYS A 62 -0.90 3.04 16.18
CA LYS A 62 -0.59 4.05 17.21
C LYS A 62 -0.78 3.46 18.59
#